data_AF-E9RJ22-F1
#
_entry.id   AF-E9RJ22-F1
#
_cell.length_a   1.000
_cell.length_b   1.000
_cell.length_c   1.000
_cell.angle_alpha   90.00
_cell.angle_beta   90.00
_cell.angle_gamma   90.00
#
_symmetry.space_group_name_H-M   'P 1'
#
loop_
_entity.id
_entity.type
_entity.pdbx_description
1 polymer ?
#
loop_
_entity_poly.entity_id
_entity_poly.type
_entity_poly.pdbx_seq_one_letter_code
_entity_poly.pdbx_strand_id
1 'polypeptide(L)'
;MAKVKKHLTFSGPTESPYGIAYIEKEMKAKNCSKMNETIELIFAEHDEMKARLSEQDALVEKIFQRFKKTLDVIRVRAGHTDKNAQINLELWNAFLMANPLPVTVLTDQHTSESVSMAKEKVSNDIATFKQRKDEQKAKQEMQKGEK
;
A
#
# COMPACT_ATOMS: atom_id res chain seq x y z
N MET A 1 0.72 -8.72 49.10
CA MET A 1 0.33 -9.92 48.33
C MET A 1 0.91 -11.15 49.01
N ALA A 2 0.13 -12.23 49.15
CA ALA A 2 0.59 -13.46 49.78
C ALA A 2 1.60 -14.17 48.86
N LYS A 3 2.82 -14.42 49.36
CA LYS A 3 3.86 -15.15 48.60
C LYS A 3 3.65 -16.65 48.77
N VAL A 4 3.45 -17.36 47.66
CA VAL A 4 3.29 -18.82 47.65
C VAL A 4 4.64 -19.46 47.33
N LYS A 5 5.13 -20.34 48.19
CA LYS A 5 6.41 -21.04 47.99
C LYS A 5 6.14 -22.36 47.24
N LYS A 6 6.72 -22.51 46.06
CA LYS A 6 6.67 -23.73 45.25
C LYS A 6 8.10 -24.17 44.92
N HIS A 7 8.37 -25.47 44.90
CA HIS A 7 9.62 -26.01 44.39
C HIS A 7 9.51 -26.18 42.88
N LEU A 8 10.39 -25.54 42.14
CA LEU A 8 10.52 -25.63 40.69
C LEU A 8 11.92 -26.18 40.39
N THR A 9 11.98 -27.22 39.57
CA THR A 9 13.22 -27.80 39.06
C THR A 9 13.41 -27.36 37.62
N PHE A 10 14.58 -26.82 37.31
CA PHE A 10 14.95 -26.39 35.96
C PHE A 10 16.02 -27.33 35.39
N SER A 11 16.01 -27.52 34.07
CA SER A 11 17.03 -28.30 33.36
C SER A 11 18.42 -27.69 33.56
N GLY A 12 19.42 -28.56 33.64
CA GLY A 12 20.81 -28.14 33.78
C GLY A 12 21.34 -27.42 32.53
N PRO A 13 22.45 -26.66 32.64
CA PRO A 13 23.06 -25.93 31.52
C PRO A 13 23.44 -26.81 30.32
N THR A 14 23.69 -28.10 30.57
CA THR A 14 24.06 -29.11 29.58
C THR A 14 22.86 -29.71 28.84
N GLU A 15 21.65 -29.59 29.38
CA GLU A 15 20.44 -30.21 28.83
C GLU A 15 19.57 -29.24 28.04
N SER A 16 19.53 -27.96 28.43
CA SER A 16 18.77 -26.94 27.71
C SER A 16 19.36 -25.54 27.91
N PRO A 17 19.52 -24.75 26.84
CA PRO A 17 19.97 -23.36 26.95
C PRO A 17 18.93 -22.46 27.63
N TYR A 18 17.67 -22.91 27.77
CA TYR A 18 16.55 -22.14 28.34
C TYR A 18 16.22 -22.50 29.80
N GLY A 19 17.07 -23.31 30.45
CA GLY A 19 16.97 -23.65 31.88
C GLY A 19 17.66 -22.62 32.78
N ILE A 20 18.48 -23.12 33.72
CA ILE A 20 19.21 -22.27 34.69
C ILE A 20 20.14 -21.26 33.99
N ALA A 21 20.79 -21.69 32.90
CA ALA A 21 21.73 -20.85 32.16
C ALA A 21 21.09 -19.57 31.60
N TYR A 22 19.83 -19.65 31.14
CA TYR A 22 19.10 -18.49 30.65
C TYR A 22 18.73 -17.53 31.79
N ILE A 23 18.25 -18.07 32.90
CA ILE A 23 17.86 -17.27 34.06
C ILE A 23 19.07 -16.56 34.67
N GLU A 24 20.22 -17.24 34.80
CA GLU A 24 21.45 -16.63 35.28
C GLU A 24 21.97 -15.51 34.36
N LYS A 25 21.83 -15.69 33.04
CA LYS A 25 22.17 -14.66 32.06
C LYS A 25 21.27 -13.43 32.22
N GLU A 26 19.97 -13.63 32.34
CA GLU A 26 18.98 -12.56 32.53
C GLU A 26 19.14 -11.87 33.89
N MET A 27 19.48 -12.62 34.95
CA MET A 27 19.80 -12.05 36.27
C MET A 27 21.00 -11.08 36.19
N LYS A 28 22.05 -11.47 35.46
CA LYS A 28 23.22 -10.60 35.23
C LYS A 28 22.88 -9.39 34.34
N ALA A 29 22.09 -9.58 33.29
CA ALA A 29 21.71 -8.51 32.38
C ALA A 29 20.84 -7.44 33.07
N LYS A 30 19.94 -7.86 33.98
CA LYS A 30 18.96 -6.99 34.64
C LYS A 30 19.35 -6.59 36.08
N ASN A 31 20.54 -6.99 36.54
CA ASN A 31 21.04 -6.76 37.90
C ASN A 31 20.06 -7.22 39.00
N CYS A 32 19.36 -8.34 38.78
CA CYS A 32 18.44 -8.89 39.76
C CYS A 32 19.18 -9.80 40.74
N SER A 33 18.95 -9.59 42.04
CA SER A 33 19.57 -10.40 43.10
C SER A 33 18.83 -11.70 43.38
N LYS A 34 17.54 -11.79 43.03
CA LYS A 34 16.71 -12.97 43.30
C LYS A 34 16.16 -13.56 42.01
N MET A 35 16.35 -14.88 41.88
CA MET A 35 15.86 -15.67 40.74
C MET A 35 14.35 -15.53 40.52
N ASN A 36 13.56 -15.50 41.60
CA ASN A 36 12.10 -15.37 41.51
C ASN A 36 11.66 -14.04 40.87
N GLU A 37 12.35 -12.94 41.21
CA GLU A 37 12.05 -11.61 40.67
C GLU A 37 12.40 -11.57 39.17
N THR A 38 13.48 -12.24 38.75
CA THR A 38 13.84 -12.37 37.34
C THR A 38 12.85 -13.21 36.55
N ILE A 39 12.35 -14.31 37.12
CA ILE A 39 11.34 -15.15 36.48
C ILE A 39 10.03 -14.37 36.28
N GLU A 40 9.57 -13.63 37.30
CA GLU A 40 8.38 -12.78 37.20
C GLU A 40 8.53 -11.70 36.11
N LEU A 41 9.71 -11.09 35.99
CA LEU A 41 10.03 -10.13 34.93
C LEU A 41 10.01 -10.76 33.53
N ILE A 42 10.62 -11.94 33.36
CA ILE A 42 10.60 -12.66 32.08
C ILE A 42 9.17 -12.99 31.67
N PHE A 43 8.32 -13.41 32.60
CA PHE A 43 6.91 -13.68 32.31
C PHE A 43 6.13 -12.41 31.94
N ALA A 44 6.38 -11.30 32.63
CA ALA A 44 5.77 -10.02 32.29
C ALA A 44 6.16 -9.55 30.88
N GLU A 45 7.44 -9.64 30.53
CA GLU A 45 7.93 -9.29 29.19
C GLU A 45 7.37 -10.20 28.10
N HIS A 46 7.26 -11.50 28.38
CA HIS A 46 6.68 -12.45 27.44
C HIS A 46 5.18 -12.20 27.22
N ASP A 47 4.44 -11.82 28.27
CA ASP A 47 3.05 -11.41 28.16
C ASP A 47 2.91 -10.12 27.32
N GLU A 48 3.77 -9.12 27.57
CA GLU A 48 3.80 -7.89 26.78
C GLU A 48 4.14 -8.16 25.29
N MET A 49 5.14 -9.01 25.03
CA MET A 49 5.49 -9.40 23.65
C MET A 49 4.34 -10.11 22.95
N LYS A 50 3.63 -11.01 23.63
CA LYS A 50 2.45 -11.68 23.08
C LYS A 50 1.34 -10.69 22.78
N ALA A 51 1.08 -9.75 23.69
CA ALA A 51 0.10 -8.70 23.47
C ALA A 51 0.47 -7.85 22.24
N ARG A 52 1.73 -7.42 22.13
CA ARG A 52 2.23 -6.64 20.99
C ARG A 52 2.13 -7.41 19.68
N LEU A 53 2.45 -8.69 19.65
CA LEU A 53 2.27 -9.53 18.46
C LEU A 53 0.80 -9.63 18.04
N SER A 54 -0.10 -9.85 19.00
CA SER A 54 -1.54 -9.88 18.72
C SER A 54 -2.06 -8.55 18.19
N GLU A 55 -1.56 -7.41 18.69
CA GLU A 55 -1.90 -6.09 18.18
C GLU A 55 -1.38 -5.86 16.75
N GLN A 56 -0.17 -6.34 16.45
CA GLN A 56 0.40 -6.29 15.11
C GLN A 56 -0.42 -7.11 14.12
N ASP A 57 -0.81 -8.33 14.47
CA ASP A 57 -1.66 -9.18 13.63
C ASP A 57 -3.02 -8.51 13.38
N ALA A 58 -3.62 -7.92 14.42
CA ALA A 58 -4.87 -7.18 14.29
C ALA A 58 -4.74 -5.94 13.39
N LEU A 59 -3.59 -5.25 13.43
CA LEU A 59 -3.30 -4.13 12.55
C LEU A 59 -3.16 -4.58 11.09
N VAL A 60 -2.40 -5.66 10.85
CA VAL A 60 -2.23 -6.25 9.51
C VAL A 60 -3.57 -6.65 8.92
N GLU A 61 -4.42 -7.30 9.70
CA GLU A 61 -5.76 -7.71 9.25
C GLU A 61 -6.63 -6.50 8.91
N LYS A 62 -6.62 -5.44 9.73
CA LYS A 62 -7.35 -4.20 9.44
C LYS A 62 -6.87 -3.54 8.15
N ILE A 63 -5.55 -3.50 7.93
CA ILE A 63 -4.96 -2.96 6.70
C ILE A 63 -5.41 -3.80 5.50
N PHE A 64 -5.30 -5.12 5.58
CA PHE A 64 -5.71 -6.04 4.53
C PHE A 64 -7.19 -5.87 4.16
N GLN A 65 -8.09 -5.82 5.14
CA GLN A 65 -9.53 -5.62 4.91
C GLN A 65 -9.83 -4.28 4.22
N ARG A 66 -9.12 -3.21 4.57
CA ARG A 66 -9.27 -1.90 3.92
C ARG A 66 -8.83 -1.93 2.46
N PHE A 67 -7.70 -2.55 2.17
CA PHE A 67 -7.21 -2.69 0.80
C PHE A 67 -8.12 -3.61 -0.03
N LYS A 68 -8.51 -4.75 0.52
CA LYS A 68 -9.42 -5.71 -0.12
C LYS A 68 -10.70 -5.04 -0.58
N LYS A 69 -11.39 -4.30 0.30
CA LYS A 69 -12.62 -3.57 -0.05
C LYS A 69 -12.41 -2.60 -1.21
N THR A 70 -11.28 -1.91 -1.24
CA THR A 70 -10.96 -0.93 -2.30
C THR A 70 -10.66 -1.64 -3.63
N LEU A 71 -9.84 -2.69 -3.59
CA LEU A 71 -9.46 -3.47 -4.75
C LEU A 71 -10.66 -4.22 -5.34
N ASP A 72 -11.57 -4.74 -4.52
CA ASP A 72 -12.79 -5.41 -4.97
C ASP A 72 -13.69 -4.46 -5.77
N VAL A 73 -13.86 -3.21 -5.31
CA VAL A 73 -14.63 -2.20 -6.05
C VAL A 73 -13.98 -1.90 -7.40
N ILE A 74 -12.66 -1.73 -7.44
CA ILE A 74 -11.92 -1.49 -8.69
C ILE A 74 -12.08 -2.68 -9.62
N ARG A 75 -11.93 -3.91 -9.13
CA ARG A 75 -12.06 -5.15 -9.89
C ARG A 75 -13.46 -5.27 -10.51
N VAL A 76 -14.52 -5.04 -9.75
CA VAL A 76 -15.90 -5.13 -10.25
C VAL A 76 -16.14 -4.08 -11.35
N ARG A 77 -15.71 -2.83 -11.12
CA ARG A 77 -15.86 -1.77 -12.13
C ARG A 77 -15.06 -2.06 -13.40
N ALA A 78 -13.82 -2.51 -13.26
CA ALA A 78 -12.99 -2.89 -14.40
C ALA A 78 -13.62 -4.03 -15.21
N GLY A 79 -14.18 -5.04 -14.53
CA GLY A 79 -14.91 -6.12 -15.19
C GLY A 79 -16.16 -5.66 -15.94
N HIS A 80 -16.91 -4.70 -15.39
CA HIS A 80 -18.04 -4.10 -16.11
C HIS A 80 -17.59 -3.28 -17.32
N THR A 81 -16.51 -2.50 -17.20
CA THR A 81 -15.93 -1.76 -18.33
C THR A 81 -15.50 -2.70 -19.45
N ASP A 82 -14.81 -3.79 -19.12
CA ASP A 82 -14.37 -4.79 -20.09
C ASP A 82 -15.55 -5.46 -20.81
N LYS A 83 -16.55 -5.92 -20.03
CA LYS A 83 -17.79 -6.48 -20.59
C LYS A 83 -18.49 -5.48 -21.52
N ASN A 84 -18.60 -4.22 -21.13
CA ASN A 84 -19.25 -3.19 -21.95
C ASN A 84 -18.44 -2.87 -23.21
N ALA A 85 -17.11 -2.84 -23.12
CA ALA A 85 -16.25 -2.66 -24.28
C ALA A 85 -16.42 -3.79 -25.28
N GLN A 86 -16.49 -5.04 -24.81
CA GLN A 86 -16.74 -6.20 -25.66
C GLN A 86 -18.12 -6.14 -26.32
N ILE A 87 -19.18 -5.83 -25.56
CA ILE A 87 -20.54 -5.66 -26.12
C ILE A 87 -20.56 -4.57 -27.18
N ASN A 88 -19.93 -3.42 -26.93
CA ASN A 88 -19.85 -2.34 -27.91
C ASN A 88 -19.09 -2.77 -29.16
N LEU A 89 -17.99 -3.51 -29.02
CA LEU A 89 -17.22 -4.00 -30.16
C LEU A 89 -18.05 -4.96 -31.02
N GLU A 90 -18.79 -5.89 -30.41
CA GLU A 90 -19.70 -6.79 -31.15
C GLU A 90 -20.85 -6.03 -31.81
N LEU A 91 -21.41 -5.02 -31.13
CA LEU A 91 -22.45 -4.16 -31.71
C LEU A 91 -21.93 -3.41 -32.94
N TRP A 92 -20.73 -2.82 -32.86
CA TRP A 92 -20.10 -2.13 -33.98
C TRP A 92 -19.79 -3.08 -35.12
N ASN A 93 -19.28 -4.28 -34.83
CA ASN A 93 -19.06 -5.32 -35.84
C ASN A 93 -20.36 -5.65 -36.57
N ALA A 94 -21.44 -5.93 -35.84
CA ALA A 94 -22.74 -6.22 -36.43
C ALA A 94 -23.29 -5.05 -37.27
N PHE A 95 -23.18 -3.82 -36.77
CA PHE A 95 -23.63 -2.63 -37.46
C PHE A 95 -22.85 -2.37 -38.76
N LEU A 96 -21.52 -2.48 -38.72
CA LEU A 96 -20.64 -2.25 -39.87
C LEU A 96 -20.75 -3.35 -40.92
N MET A 97 -20.98 -4.60 -40.51
CA MET A 97 -21.28 -5.70 -41.45
C MET A 97 -22.63 -5.51 -42.13
N ALA A 98 -23.64 -5.00 -41.42
CA ALA A 98 -24.97 -4.72 -41.97
C ALA A 98 -25.00 -3.45 -42.84
N ASN A 99 -24.13 -2.47 -42.55
CA ASN A 99 -24.05 -1.18 -43.23
C ASN A 99 -22.61 -0.93 -43.68
N PRO A 100 -22.17 -1.52 -44.81
CA PRO A 100 -20.81 -1.34 -45.29
C PRO A 100 -20.56 0.13 -45.63
N LEU A 101 -19.76 0.80 -44.82
CA LEU A 101 -19.34 2.17 -45.07
C LEU A 101 -18.24 2.16 -46.14
N PRO A 102 -18.37 2.93 -47.24
CA PRO A 102 -17.39 2.94 -48.32
C PRO A 102 -16.09 3.67 -47.97
N VAL A 103 -16.09 4.46 -46.89
CA VAL A 103 -14.94 5.27 -46.45
C VAL A 103 -14.88 5.27 -44.92
N THR A 104 -13.66 5.22 -44.36
CA THR A 104 -13.42 5.39 -42.92
C THR A 104 -13.83 6.80 -42.51
N VAL A 105 -14.88 6.88 -41.68
CA VAL A 105 -15.34 8.16 -41.12
C VAL A 105 -14.53 8.48 -39.88
N LEU A 106 -13.67 9.50 -39.97
CA LEU A 106 -12.89 9.99 -38.82
C LEU A 106 -13.72 10.98 -38.00
N THR A 107 -13.50 11.04 -36.68
CA THR A 107 -14.17 12.02 -35.80
C THR A 107 -14.01 13.45 -36.29
N ASP A 108 -12.90 13.76 -36.94
CA ASP A 108 -12.54 15.08 -37.43
C ASP A 108 -13.40 15.52 -38.63
N GLN A 109 -14.03 14.56 -39.31
CA GLN A 109 -14.92 14.82 -40.45
C GLN A 109 -16.35 15.20 -40.02
N HIS A 110 -16.75 14.91 -38.77
CA HIS A 110 -18.08 15.19 -38.23
C HIS A 110 -18.07 15.92 -36.88
N THR A 111 -17.01 16.66 -36.58
CA THR A 111 -17.00 17.59 -35.44
C THR A 111 -17.76 18.86 -35.77
N SER A 112 -18.67 19.28 -34.87
CA SER A 112 -19.28 20.61 -34.96
C SER A 112 -18.20 21.71 -34.84
N GLU A 113 -18.40 22.82 -35.55
CA GLU A 113 -17.47 23.96 -35.55
C GLU A 113 -17.16 24.45 -34.13
N SER A 114 -18.18 24.49 -33.26
CA SER A 114 -18.04 24.84 -31.85
C SER A 114 -17.08 23.92 -31.07
N VAL A 115 -17.08 22.61 -31.37
CA VAL A 115 -16.19 21.64 -30.71
C VAL A 115 -14.76 21.80 -31.24
N SER A 116 -14.60 22.07 -32.53
CA SER A 116 -13.29 22.36 -33.13
C SER A 116 -12.66 23.62 -32.53
N MET A 117 -13.42 24.72 -32.45
CA MET A 117 -12.95 25.99 -31.86
C MET A 117 -12.59 25.83 -30.38
N ALA A 118 -13.39 25.09 -29.61
CA ALA A 118 -13.09 24.82 -28.20
C ALA A 118 -11.81 23.98 -28.04
N LYS A 119 -11.64 22.94 -28.87
CA LYS A 119 -10.45 22.07 -28.86
C LYS A 119 -9.19 22.84 -29.24
N GLU A 120 -9.29 23.72 -30.24
CA GLU A 120 -8.18 24.59 -30.67
C GLU A 120 -7.76 25.55 -29.55
N LYS A 121 -8.72 26.23 -28.93
CA LYS A 121 -8.45 27.11 -27.78
C LYS A 121 -7.76 26.38 -26.64
N VAL A 122 -8.28 25.23 -26.22
CA VAL A 122 -7.70 24.43 -25.11
C VAL A 122 -6.29 23.95 -25.46
N SER A 123 -6.07 23.49 -26.70
CA SER A 123 -4.73 23.11 -27.17
C SER A 123 -3.75 24.29 -27.12
N ASN A 124 -4.17 25.48 -27.54
CA ASN A 124 -3.36 26.69 -27.51
C ASN A 124 -3.08 27.13 -26.06
N ASP A 125 -4.05 27.04 -25.16
CA ASP A 125 -3.88 27.34 -23.74
C ASP A 125 -2.87 26.39 -23.07
N ILE A 126 -2.95 25.08 -23.38
CA ILE A 126 -2.00 24.07 -22.90
C ILE A 126 -0.58 24.32 -23.45
N ALA A 127 -0.46 24.63 -24.75
CA ALA A 127 0.82 24.94 -25.37
C ALA A 127 1.47 26.19 -24.74
N THR A 128 0.68 27.25 -24.56
CA THR A 128 1.12 28.49 -23.89
C THR A 128 1.56 28.22 -22.45
N PHE A 129 0.81 27.40 -21.72
CA PHE A 129 1.16 27.04 -20.34
C PHE A 129 2.46 26.24 -20.27
N LYS A 130 2.66 25.26 -21.17
CA LYS A 130 3.91 24.50 -21.27
C LYS A 130 5.09 25.42 -21.58
N GLN A 131 4.95 26.29 -22.57
CA GLN A 131 5.99 27.24 -22.95
C GLN A 131 6.39 28.13 -21.76
N ARG A 132 5.43 28.73 -21.06
CA ARG A 132 5.72 29.56 -19.86
C ARG A 132 6.43 28.78 -18.76
N LYS A 133 6.05 27.52 -18.56
CA LYS A 133 6.68 26.64 -17.56
C LYS A 133 8.13 26.32 -17.94
N ASP A 134 8.39 26.07 -19.22
CA ASP A 134 9.73 25.76 -19.72
C ASP A 134 10.64 27.00 -19.69
N GLU A 135 10.10 28.19 -20.02
CA GLU A 135 10.81 29.47 -19.88
C GLU A 135 11.15 29.80 -18.40
N GLN A 136 10.25 29.51 -17.47
CA GLN A 136 10.50 29.68 -16.03
C GLN A 136 11.59 28.74 -15.52
N LYS A 137 11.60 27.48 -15.97
CA LYS A 137 12.66 26.52 -15.64
C LYS A 137 14.00 26.96 -16.19
N ALA A 138 14.06 27.37 -17.45
CA ALA A 138 15.29 27.87 -18.07
C ALA A 138 15.87 29.07 -17.32
N LYS A 139 15.03 30.01 -16.87
CA LYS A 139 15.47 31.16 -16.05
C LYS A 139 16.02 30.75 -14.68
N GLN A 140 15.40 29.75 -14.03
CA GLN A 140 15.87 29.25 -12.73
C GLN A 140 17.18 28.48 -12.84
N GLU A 141 17.42 27.79 -13.96
CA GLU A 141 18.67 27.09 -14.23
C GLU A 141 19.83 28.06 -14.50
N MET A 142 19.59 29.15 -15.26
CA MET A 142 20.59 30.21 -15.46
C MET A 142 21.01 30.88 -14.14
N GLN A 143 20.06 31.16 -13.24
CA GLN A 143 20.36 31.78 -11.93
C GLN A 143 21.09 30.86 -10.94
N LYS A 144 21.08 29.54 -11.16
CA LYS A 144 21.84 28.57 -10.35
C LYS A 144 23.26 28.32 -10.86
N GLY A 145 23.56 28.66 -12.12
CA GLY A 145 24.89 28.54 -12.71
C GLY A 145 25.83 29.73 -12.45
N GLU A 146 25.31 30.84 -11.93
CA GLU A 146 26.06 32.07 -11.59
C GLU A 146 26.45 32.18 -10.09
N LYS A 147 26.31 31.09 -9.32
CA LYS A 147 26.82 30.97 -7.94
C LYS A 147 27.87 29.87 -7.86
#